data_AF-A0A212D631-F1
#
_entry.id   AF-A0A212D631-F1
#
_cell.length_a   1.000
_cell.length_b   1.000
_cell.length_c   1.000
_cell.angle_alpha   90.00
_cell.angle_beta   90.00
_cell.angle_gamma   90.00
#
_symmetry.space_group_name_H-M   'P 1'
#
loop_
_entity.id
_entity.type
_entity.pdbx_description
1 polymer ?
#
loop_
_entity_poly.entity_id
_entity_poly.type
_entity_poly.pdbx_seq_one_letter_code
_entity_poly.pdbx_strand_id
1 'polypeptide(L)'
;VNIIPIIAKADTIAKNELHKFKSKIMSELVSNGVQIYQFPTDEETVHLPFAVVGSTEEVKIGNKMAKARQYPWGVVQVENENHCDFVKLREMLIRVNMEDLREQTHTRHYELYRRCKLEEMGFKDTDPDSKPF
;
A
#
# COMPACT_ATOMS: atom_id res chain seq x y z
N VAL A 1 2.06 9.42 7.37
CA VAL A 1 2.65 8.14 6.89
C VAL A 1 2.08 7.79 5.53
N ASN A 2 2.78 6.98 4.73
CA ASN A 2 2.30 6.51 3.43
C ASN A 2 1.37 5.30 3.61
N ILE A 3 0.08 5.46 3.28
CA ILE A 3 -0.94 4.43 3.49
C ILE A 3 -1.17 3.65 2.20
N ILE A 4 -0.95 2.34 2.22
CA ILE A 4 -1.24 1.44 1.09
C ILE A 4 -2.37 0.49 1.51
N PRO A 5 -3.58 0.63 0.96
CA PRO A 5 -4.70 -0.23 1.35
C PRO A 5 -4.55 -1.63 0.73
N ILE A 6 -4.78 -2.66 1.54
CA ILE A 6 -4.76 -4.07 1.13
C ILE A 6 -6.03 -4.78 1.58
N ILE A 7 -6.50 -5.72 0.77
CA ILE A 7 -7.51 -6.71 1.17
C ILE A 7 -6.76 -7.97 1.60
N ALA A 8 -6.73 -8.21 2.91
CA ALA A 8 -6.11 -9.40 3.47
C ALA A 8 -6.97 -10.65 3.20
N LYS A 9 -6.34 -11.83 3.16
CA LYS A 9 -7.00 -13.13 2.95
C LYS A 9 -7.96 -13.10 1.75
N ALA A 10 -7.48 -12.55 0.63
CA ALA A 10 -8.30 -12.38 -0.57
C ALA A 10 -8.82 -13.70 -1.15
N ASP A 11 -8.23 -14.82 -0.78
CA ASP A 11 -8.70 -16.18 -1.09
C ASP A 11 -10.06 -16.53 -0.47
N THR A 12 -10.58 -15.70 0.44
CA THR A 12 -11.92 -15.83 1.03
C THR A 12 -13.02 -15.16 0.20
N ILE A 13 -12.66 -14.40 -0.85
CA ILE A 13 -13.59 -13.62 -1.66
C ILE A 13 -13.57 -14.13 -3.10
N ALA A 14 -14.75 -14.31 -3.70
CA ALA A 14 -14.84 -14.73 -5.09
C ALA A 14 -14.41 -13.59 -6.04
N LYS A 15 -13.80 -13.93 -7.18
CA LYS A 15 -13.26 -12.93 -8.13
C LYS A 15 -14.29 -11.92 -8.63
N ASN A 16 -15.53 -12.36 -8.84
CA ASN A 16 -16.65 -11.52 -9.28
C ASN A 16 -17.08 -10.50 -8.21
N GLU A 17 -16.98 -10.85 -6.93
CA GLU A 17 -17.28 -9.96 -5.80
C GLU A 17 -16.11 -9.03 -5.49
N LEU A 18 -14.89 -9.52 -5.67
CA LEU A 18 -13.66 -8.78 -5.37
C LEU A 18 -13.59 -7.44 -6.10
N HIS A 19 -13.99 -7.39 -7.38
CA HIS A 19 -14.01 -6.14 -8.14
C HIS A 19 -14.94 -5.10 -7.50
N LYS A 20 -16.17 -5.50 -7.18
CA LYS A 20 -17.14 -4.62 -6.51
C LYS A 20 -16.65 -4.16 -5.14
N PHE A 21 -16.00 -5.06 -4.41
CA PHE A 21 -15.43 -4.76 -3.10
C PHE A 21 -14.30 -3.75 -3.18
N LYS A 22 -13.37 -3.90 -4.13
CA LYS A 22 -12.30 -2.93 -4.41
C LYS A 22 -12.86 -1.54 -4.72
N SER A 23 -13.82 -1.45 -5.65
CA SER A 23 -14.45 -0.17 -6.02
C SER A 23 -15.14 0.49 -4.83
N LYS A 24 -15.84 -0.29 -3.99
CA LYS A 24 -16.52 0.24 -2.81
C LYS A 24 -15.53 0.80 -1.78
N ILE A 25 -14.46 0.06 -1.47
CA ILE A 25 -13.40 0.53 -0.55
C ILE A 25 -12.80 1.84 -1.07
N MET A 26 -12.43 1.89 -2.35
CA MET A 26 -11.84 3.09 -2.94
C MET A 26 -12.80 4.28 -2.90
N SER A 27 -14.08 4.07 -3.20
CA SER A 27 -15.10 5.11 -3.10
C SER A 27 -15.24 5.64 -1.67
N GLU A 28 -15.23 4.78 -0.66
CA GLU A 28 -15.33 5.19 0.74
C GLU A 28 -14.08 5.92 1.23
N LEU A 29 -12.88 5.50 0.81
CA LEU A 29 -11.64 6.20 1.14
C LEU A 29 -11.65 7.63 0.57
N VAL A 30 -12.08 7.79 -0.68
CA VAL A 30 -12.19 9.10 -1.33
C VAL A 30 -13.26 9.97 -0.66
N SER A 31 -14.45 9.43 -0.40
CA SER A 31 -15.54 10.21 0.20
C SER A 31 -15.22 10.71 1.62
N ASN A 32 -14.38 9.98 2.35
CA ASN A 32 -13.93 10.38 3.69
C ASN A 32 -12.61 11.17 3.69
N GLY A 33 -12.08 11.53 2.52
CA GLY A 33 -10.84 12.30 2.40
C GLY A 33 -9.59 11.58 2.91
N VAL A 34 -9.59 10.25 2.93
CA VAL A 34 -8.44 9.45 3.37
C VAL A 34 -7.36 9.50 2.30
N GLN A 35 -6.24 10.13 2.64
CA GLN A 35 -5.09 10.25 1.73
C GLN A 35 -4.27 8.96 1.74
N ILE A 36 -4.40 8.19 0.66
CA ILE A 36 -3.56 7.02 0.41
C ILE A 36 -2.34 7.40 -0.42
N TYR A 37 -1.31 6.58 -0.32
CA TYR A 37 -0.12 6.69 -1.15
C TYR A 37 -0.47 6.41 -2.61
N GLN A 38 0.00 7.27 -3.50
CA GLN A 38 -0.16 7.15 -4.94
C GLN A 38 1.20 6.79 -5.52
N PHE A 39 1.24 5.71 -6.29
CA PHE A 39 2.47 5.28 -6.94
C PHE A 39 2.83 6.26 -8.07
N PRO A 40 4.11 6.65 -8.23
CA PRO A 40 4.56 7.62 -9.24
C PRO A 40 4.59 7.03 -10.67
N THR A 41 3.60 6.23 -11.04
CA THR A 41 3.52 5.54 -12.34
C THR A 41 2.58 6.29 -13.29
N ASP A 42 2.99 6.48 -14.55
CA ASP A 42 2.19 7.13 -15.61
C ASP A 42 0.97 6.29 -16.07
N GLU A 43 0.85 5.05 -15.59
CA GLU A 43 -0.19 4.13 -16.03
C GLU A 43 -1.34 4.02 -15.01
N GLU A 44 -2.57 4.13 -15.50
CA GLU A 44 -3.85 3.92 -14.78
C GLU A 44 -4.03 2.51 -14.17
N THR A 45 -3.00 1.67 -14.11
CA THR A 45 -3.10 0.19 -13.99
C THR A 45 -2.93 -0.36 -12.58
N VAL A 46 -2.58 0.45 -11.57
CA VAL A 46 -2.45 -0.06 -10.19
C VAL A 46 -3.82 -0.09 -9.50
N HIS A 47 -4.52 -1.21 -9.64
CA HIS A 47 -5.82 -1.45 -9.00
C HIS A 47 -5.73 -1.65 -7.48
N LEU A 48 -5.54 -0.54 -6.76
CA LEU A 48 -5.72 -0.47 -5.32
C LEU A 48 -7.19 -0.71 -4.94
N PRO A 49 -7.46 -1.34 -3.78
CA PRO A 49 -6.50 -1.98 -2.88
C PRO A 49 -5.94 -3.32 -3.42
N PHE A 50 -4.72 -3.69 -3.03
CA PHE A 50 -4.13 -4.98 -3.41
C PHE A 50 -4.84 -6.14 -2.71
N ALA A 51 -5.32 -7.12 -3.46
CA ALA A 51 -5.97 -8.31 -2.90
C ALA A 51 -4.91 -9.40 -2.66
N VAL A 52 -4.50 -9.59 -1.41
CA VAL A 52 -3.32 -10.40 -1.08
C VAL A 52 -3.65 -11.66 -0.29
N VAL A 53 -2.86 -12.69 -0.56
CA VAL A 53 -2.86 -13.96 0.17
C VAL A 53 -1.45 -14.20 0.69
N GLY A 54 -1.32 -14.49 1.98
CA GLY A 54 -0.04 -14.85 2.60
C GLY A 54 0.03 -16.34 2.91
N SER A 55 1.20 -16.93 2.70
CA SER A 55 1.54 -18.27 3.20
C SER A 55 3.05 -18.37 3.47
N THR A 56 3.40 -19.08 4.53
CA THR A 56 4.77 -19.54 4.83
C THR A 56 5.00 -20.99 4.43
N GLU A 57 3.93 -21.73 4.15
CA GLU A 57 3.98 -23.14 3.77
C GLU A 57 4.31 -23.28 2.28
N GLU A 58 5.19 -24.22 1.96
CA GLU A 58 5.53 -24.56 0.58
C GLU A 58 4.90 -25.89 0.19
N VAL A 59 4.20 -25.89 -0.94
CA VAL A 59 3.54 -27.07 -1.50
C VAL A 59 4.20 -27.40 -2.83
N LYS A 60 4.44 -28.69 -3.08
CA LYS A 60 4.96 -29.18 -4.36
C LYS A 60 3.86 -29.12 -5.41
N ILE A 61 4.00 -28.21 -6.37
CA ILE A 61 3.08 -28.07 -7.51
C ILE A 61 3.86 -28.45 -8.77
N GLY A 62 3.56 -29.64 -9.31
CA GLY A 62 4.36 -30.25 -10.37
C GLY A 62 5.80 -30.52 -9.92
N ASN A 63 6.77 -29.88 -10.58
CA ASN A 63 8.20 -30.01 -10.27
C ASN A 63 8.79 -28.87 -9.44
N LYS A 64 7.98 -27.90 -8.99
CA LYS A 64 8.45 -26.74 -8.21
C LYS A 64 7.80 -26.69 -6.85
N MET A 65 8.56 -26.25 -5.85
CA MET A 65 8.03 -25.83 -4.55
C MET A 65 7.54 -24.39 -4.69
N ALA A 66 6.32 -24.11 -4.23
CA ALA A 66 5.77 -22.77 -4.25
C ALA A 66 5.02 -22.49 -2.95
N LYS A 67 5.11 -21.25 -2.47
CA LYS A 67 4.34 -20.79 -1.31
C LYS A 67 2.85 -20.79 -1.65
N ALA A 68 2.08 -21.56 -0.90
CA ALA A 68 0.68 -21.76 -1.20
C ALA A 68 -0.14 -22.06 0.05
N ARG A 69 -1.47 -21.91 -0.05
CA ARG A 69 -2.43 -22.38 0.95
C ARG A 69 -3.17 -23.57 0.38
N GLN A 70 -3.14 -24.70 1.09
CA GLN A 70 -3.82 -25.91 0.67
C GLN A 70 -5.16 -26.05 1.37
N TYR A 71 -6.22 -26.26 0.58
CA TYR A 71 -7.57 -26.54 1.04
C TYR A 71 -8.04 -27.89 0.44
N PRO A 72 -9.06 -28.54 1.01
CA PRO A 72 -9.60 -29.78 0.45
C PRO A 72 -10.07 -29.67 -1.01
N TRP A 73 -10.50 -28.46 -1.42
CA TRP A 73 -11.01 -28.17 -2.76
C TRP A 73 -9.97 -27.60 -3.73
N GLY A 74 -8.74 -27.33 -3.28
CA GLY A 74 -7.71 -26.77 -4.16
C GLY A 74 -6.56 -26.08 -3.45
N VAL A 75 -5.64 -25.53 -4.24
CA VAL A 75 -4.41 -24.89 -3.75
C VAL A 75 -4.32 -23.46 -4.26
N VAL A 76 -4.19 -22.51 -3.35
CA VAL A 76 -4.02 -21.09 -3.67
C VAL A 76 -2.53 -20.74 -3.63
N GLN A 77 -1.93 -20.63 -4.81
CA GLN A 77 -0.55 -20.16 -4.99
C GLN A 77 -0.44 -18.66 -4.72
N VAL A 78 0.51 -18.27 -3.85
CA VAL A 78 0.73 -16.87 -3.45
C VAL A 78 1.40 -16.06 -4.57
N GLU A 79 2.34 -16.65 -5.30
CA GLU A 79 3.06 -15.95 -6.38
C GLU A 79 2.35 -16.00 -7.73
N ASN A 80 1.11 -16.51 -7.78
CA ASN A 80 0.33 -16.58 -9.00
C ASN A 80 -0.60 -15.36 -9.10
N GLU A 81 -0.36 -14.51 -10.08
CA GLU A 81 -1.14 -13.27 -10.31
C GLU A 81 -2.62 -13.52 -10.62
N ASN A 82 -2.96 -14.73 -11.11
CA ASN A 82 -4.35 -15.10 -11.32
C ASN A 82 -5.08 -15.40 -10.00
N HIS A 83 -4.36 -15.60 -8.90
CA HIS A 83 -4.94 -15.92 -7.58
C HIS A 83 -4.97 -14.71 -6.66
N CYS A 84 -3.91 -13.89 -6.66
CA CYS A 84 -3.84 -12.70 -5.82
C CYS A 84 -2.81 -11.69 -6.35
N ASP A 85 -2.88 -10.45 -5.85
CA ASP A 85 -2.02 -9.34 -6.25
C ASP A 85 -0.69 -9.29 -5.47
N PHE A 86 -0.26 -10.38 -4.83
CA PHE A 86 0.95 -10.40 -3.99
C PHE A 86 2.21 -10.01 -4.78
N VAL A 87 2.35 -10.50 -6.02
CA VAL A 87 3.50 -10.17 -6.88
C VAL A 87 3.54 -8.66 -7.13
N LYS A 88 2.40 -8.07 -7.51
CA LYS A 88 2.27 -6.62 -7.74
C LYS A 88 2.62 -5.81 -6.50
N LEU A 89 2.11 -6.21 -5.32
CA LEU A 89 2.44 -5.54 -4.06
C LEU A 89 3.95 -5.59 -3.78
N ARG A 90 4.58 -6.76 -3.95
CA ARG A 90 6.03 -6.93 -3.72
C ARG A 90 6.86 -6.06 -4.65
N GLU A 91 6.53 -6.03 -5.93
CA GLU A 91 7.26 -5.23 -6.92
C GLU A 91 7.11 -3.74 -6.65
N MET A 92 5.88 -3.30 -6.37
CA MET A 92 5.61 -1.90 -6.06
C MET A 92 6.32 -1.42 -4.79
N LEU A 93 6.35 -2.23 -3.73
CA LEU A 93 7.00 -1.84 -2.48
C LEU A 93 8.53 -1.87 -2.54
N ILE A 94 9.10 -2.93 -3.11
CA ILE A 94 10.53 -3.23 -2.94
C ILE A 94 11.34 -2.83 -4.17
N ARG A 95 10.80 -3.00 -5.39
CA ARG A 95 11.58 -2.79 -6.61
C ARG A 95 11.48 -1.37 -7.14
N VAL A 96 10.29 -0.78 -7.11
CA VAL A 96 10.01 0.46 -7.84
C VAL A 96 9.96 1.68 -6.93
N ASN A 97 9.26 1.60 -5.79
CA ASN A 97 8.83 2.81 -5.09
C ASN A 97 9.43 3.00 -3.69
N MET A 98 10.43 2.20 -3.29
CA MET A 98 11.02 2.29 -1.95
C MET A 98 11.64 3.66 -1.68
N GLU A 99 12.33 4.22 -2.69
CA GLU A 99 12.96 5.54 -2.57
C GLU A 99 11.92 6.66 -2.46
N ASP A 100 10.89 6.64 -3.31
CA ASP A 100 9.79 7.62 -3.26
C ASP A 100 9.01 7.54 -1.93
N LEU A 101 8.73 6.33 -1.43
CA LEU A 101 8.12 6.14 -0.11
C LEU A 101 8.97 6.79 1.00
N ARG A 102 10.30 6.65 0.94
CA ARG A 102 11.21 7.29 1.90
C ARG A 102 11.20 8.81 1.73
N GLU A 103 11.25 9.30 0.50
CA GLU A 103 11.24 10.73 0.20
C GLU A 103 9.95 11.40 0.68
N GLN A 104 8.77 10.88 0.33
CA GLN A 104 7.49 11.40 0.84
C GLN A 104 7.40 11.33 2.37
N THR A 105 8.00 10.32 2.98
CA THR A 105 8.09 10.25 4.44
C THR A 105 8.91 11.40 5.01
N HIS A 106 10.04 11.74 4.40
CA HIS A 106 10.88 12.83 4.84
C HIS A 106 10.25 14.20 4.55
N THR A 107 9.93 14.48 3.30
CA THR A 107 9.55 15.82 2.83
C THR A 107 8.14 16.24 3.26
N ARG A 108 7.23 15.28 3.50
CA ARG A 108 5.85 15.57 3.85
C ARG A 108 5.51 15.16 5.28
N HIS A 109 5.63 13.87 5.61
CA HIS A 109 5.16 13.36 6.89
C HIS A 109 6.02 13.83 8.05
N TYR A 110 7.34 13.77 7.90
CA TYR A 110 8.28 14.23 8.90
C TYR A 110 8.30 15.77 9.00
N GLU A 111 8.33 16.51 7.88
CA GLU A 111 8.31 17.97 7.94
C GLU A 111 7.04 18.54 8.58
N LEU A 112 5.87 17.94 8.32
CA LEU A 112 4.64 18.32 9.03
C LEU A 112 4.78 18.14 10.55
N TYR A 113 5.29 16.98 10.98
CA TYR A 113 5.55 16.71 12.38
C TYR A 113 6.59 17.68 12.97
N ARG A 114 7.68 17.94 12.24
CA ARG A 114 8.76 18.83 12.64
C ARG A 114 8.25 20.25 12.87
N ARG A 115 7.45 20.79 11.94
CA ARG A 115 6.83 22.11 12.09
C ARG A 115 5.97 22.18 13.35
N CYS A 116 5.04 21.24 13.53
CA CYS A 116 4.18 21.20 14.72
C CYS A 116 5.02 21.14 16.02
N LYS A 117 6.10 20.33 16.03
CA LYS A 117 6.98 20.22 17.20
C LYS A 117 7.77 21.48 17.49
N LEU A 118 8.25 22.18 16.47
CA LEU A 118 8.96 23.44 16.65
C LEU A 118 8.03 24.53 17.20
N GLU A 119 6.80 24.61 16.69
CA GLU A 119 5.77 25.51 17.22
C GLU A 119 5.46 25.21 18.70
N GLU A 120 5.29 23.94 19.06
CA GLU A 120 5.11 23.52 20.46
C GLU A 120 6.28 23.91 21.38
N MET A 121 7.50 23.90 20.85
CA MET A 121 8.72 24.32 21.57
C MET A 121 8.88 25.85 21.64
N GLY A 122 7.98 26.62 21.04
CA GLY A 122 8.00 28.09 21.06
C GLY A 122 8.79 28.73 19.91
N PHE A 123 9.30 27.94 18.96
CA PHE A 123 9.85 28.47 17.72
C PHE A 123 8.69 28.78 16.77
N LYS A 124 8.29 30.05 16.74
CA LYS A 124 7.40 30.56 15.70
C LYS A 124 8.26 30.99 14.52
N ASP A 125 7.80 30.71 13.30
CA ASP A 125 8.39 31.32 12.12
C ASP A 125 8.28 32.84 12.29
N THR A 126 9.42 33.49 12.54
CA THR A 126 9.49 34.95 12.54
C THR A 126 9.14 35.42 11.13
N ASP A 127 8.15 36.32 11.04
CA ASP A 127 7.79 37.00 9.79
C ASP A 127 9.06 37.49 9.07
N PRO A 128 9.13 37.40 7.73
CA PRO A 128 10.26 37.94 6.97
C PRO A 128 10.49 39.44 7.20
N ASP A 129 9.52 40.14 7.80
CA ASP A 129 9.55 41.57 8.13
C ASP A 129 10.07 41.88 9.55
N SER A 130 10.50 40.89 10.35
CA SER A 130 11.16 41.19 11.62
C SER A 130 12.56 41.78 11.36
N LYS A 131 12.64 43.12 11.33
CA LYS A 131 13.91 43.85 11.25
C LYS A 131 14.83 43.42 12.39
N PRO A 132 16.11 43.14 12.11
CA PRO A 132 17.08 42.90 13.18
C PRO A 132 17.21 44.17 14.01
N PHE A 133 17.16 44.02 15.34
CA PHE A 133 17.49 45.06 16.31
C PHE A 133 18.97 45.40 16.27
#